data_AF-A0A5C7WFB9-F1
#
_entry.id   AF-A0A5C7WFB9-F1
#
_cell.length_a   1.000
_cell.length_b   1.000
_cell.length_c   1.000
_cell.angle_alpha   90.00
_cell.angle_beta   90.00
_cell.angle_gamma   90.00
#
_symmetry.space_group_name_H-M   'P 1'
#
loop_
_entity.id
_entity.type
_entity.pdbx_description
1 polymer ?
#
loop_
_entity_poly.entity_id
_entity_poly.type
_entity_poly.pdbx_seq_one_letter_code
_entity_poly.pdbx_strand_id
1 'polypeptide(L)'
;MAAPRVAMRNIKECLRLKLEAGLSHEKIARALQLSKGVVSKYVTAARVAGLDWPALVAMDEAALAAALFAPMPPGKPRGERVLPDVLSIHRELRRKGVTLQLLWEEYLAAHAGQPTYRYTQFVEHYRRYAQTLKRSMRQLHRAGEKLFIDYAGPTLPVVDPATGEVRRAHIFVAALGASNYTYACATPGETQVDWLTSLGQALTYFGGVPEMVVPDNPRALVAQPDRYEPGLNRATLECARHYQTVMLPARPRKPQDKAKAEVAVQVVERWIMARLRHRQFFSLHALNQAIAELLEELNRRPFKRLDGCRRDWFERLDRPALRPLPEHPYEVASFKRCKVNIDYHIEVNGSFYSVPSALARQSVEVRLTAHTLEVLHGNRRVASHLLLGRRGAYSTQREHMPAAHQAHREWTPQRLLDWGERIGPYTRQLIDHQLTHKPHPEMGYRACLGLLSLARRYGNARLEAAAERAVQLRAFTGRSVRNLLQQGLDRQPLPKRAAEASLPEHHENVRGADYYQPPQQELFDDAATHPESTAPATPGRHGPRTGGAMDAAGQLQPELR
;
A
#
# COMPACT_ATOMS: atom_id res chain seq x y z
N MET A 1 50.78 -3.61 -13.11
CA MET A 1 49.91 -2.88 -14.05
C MET A 1 50.44 -3.12 -15.45
N ALA A 2 49.59 -3.25 -16.47
CA ALA A 2 50.08 -3.36 -17.86
C ALA A 2 50.48 -1.96 -18.37
N ALA A 3 51.60 -1.86 -19.08
CA ALA A 3 52.04 -0.62 -19.70
C ALA A 3 51.02 -0.15 -20.77
N PRO A 4 50.84 1.17 -20.98
CA PRO A 4 49.93 1.67 -22.00
C PRO A 4 50.32 1.15 -23.40
N ARG A 5 49.33 0.68 -24.16
CA ARG A 5 49.54 0.22 -25.53
C ARG A 5 49.84 1.42 -26.44
N VAL A 6 50.91 1.32 -27.21
CA VAL A 6 51.25 2.29 -28.26
C VAL A 6 50.16 2.24 -29.34
N ALA A 7 49.66 3.41 -29.75
CA ALA A 7 48.65 3.52 -30.80
C ALA A 7 49.16 3.01 -32.16
N MET A 8 48.31 2.34 -32.94
CA MET A 8 48.74 1.69 -34.19
C MET A 8 49.32 2.67 -35.21
N ARG A 9 48.72 3.87 -35.34
CA ARG A 9 49.28 5.00 -36.08
C ARG A 9 50.75 5.30 -35.75
N ASN A 10 51.14 5.28 -34.47
CA ASN A 10 52.53 5.51 -34.05
C ASN A 10 53.45 4.32 -34.39
N ILE A 11 52.89 3.11 -34.48
CA ILE A 11 53.63 1.92 -34.95
C ILE A 11 53.85 2.00 -36.47
N LYS A 12 52.82 2.36 -37.25
CA LYS A 12 52.94 2.56 -38.71
C LYS A 12 53.95 3.67 -39.04
N GLU A 13 53.90 4.79 -38.32
CA GLU A 13 54.89 5.88 -38.47
C GLU A 13 56.30 5.47 -38.01
N CYS A 14 56.43 4.67 -36.94
CA CYS A 14 57.72 4.11 -36.52
C CYS A 14 58.36 3.23 -37.61
N LEU A 15 57.55 2.47 -38.35
CA LEU A 15 58.01 1.64 -39.46
C LEU A 15 58.32 2.50 -40.69
N ARG A 16 57.51 3.52 -41.00
CA ARG A 16 57.80 4.49 -42.07
C ARG A 16 59.16 5.16 -41.88
N LEU A 17 59.37 5.76 -40.72
CA LEU A 17 60.62 6.47 -40.42
C LEU A 17 61.84 5.53 -40.44
N LYS A 18 61.64 4.22 -40.28
CA LYS A 18 62.70 3.21 -40.37
C LYS A 18 62.97 2.72 -41.79
N LEU A 19 61.92 2.38 -42.54
CA LEU A 19 61.99 1.64 -43.80
C LEU A 19 61.96 2.55 -45.02
N GLU A 20 61.30 3.71 -44.94
CA GLU A 20 61.24 4.73 -45.99
C GLU A 20 62.32 5.80 -45.77
N ALA A 21 62.37 6.39 -44.56
CA ALA A 21 63.26 7.51 -44.25
C ALA A 21 64.66 7.10 -43.70
N GLY A 22 64.93 5.79 -43.56
CA GLY A 22 66.24 5.27 -43.18
C GLY A 22 66.77 5.66 -41.79
N LEU A 23 65.94 6.17 -40.88
CA LEU A 23 66.41 6.78 -39.63
C LEU A 23 66.95 5.77 -38.60
N SER A 24 67.83 6.27 -37.72
CA SER A 24 68.33 5.50 -36.58
C SER A 24 67.26 5.35 -35.49
N HIS A 25 67.33 4.27 -34.70
CA HIS A 25 66.31 3.99 -33.67
C HIS A 25 66.21 5.11 -32.62
N GLU A 26 67.29 5.86 -32.39
CA GLU A 26 67.32 7.00 -31.47
C GLU A 26 66.62 8.24 -32.04
N LYS A 27 66.80 8.53 -33.34
CA LYS A 27 66.07 9.61 -34.01
C LYS A 27 64.56 9.30 -34.04
N ILE A 28 64.17 8.06 -34.34
CA ILE A 28 62.77 7.61 -34.34
C ILE A 28 62.16 7.66 -32.92
N ALA A 29 62.89 7.15 -31.92
CA ALA A 29 62.48 7.20 -30.51
C ALA A 29 62.20 8.63 -30.05
N ARG A 30 63.10 9.57 -30.37
CA ARG A 30 62.95 10.99 -30.04
C ARG A 30 61.78 11.65 -30.78
N ALA A 31 61.60 11.36 -32.07
CA ALA A 31 60.52 11.93 -32.89
C ALA A 31 59.12 11.48 -32.45
N LEU A 32 58.97 10.21 -32.05
CA LEU A 32 57.67 9.63 -31.68
C LEU A 32 57.42 9.55 -30.16
N GLN A 33 58.33 10.09 -29.35
CA GLN A 33 58.32 9.99 -27.87
C GLN A 33 58.19 8.54 -27.37
N LEU A 34 58.84 7.60 -28.09
CA LEU A 34 58.89 6.17 -27.74
C LEU A 34 60.27 5.81 -27.18
N SER A 35 60.36 4.75 -26.38
CA SER A 35 61.68 4.25 -25.96
C SER A 35 62.41 3.52 -27.11
N LYS A 36 63.75 3.57 -27.11
CA LYS A 36 64.59 2.85 -28.09
C LYS A 36 64.26 1.35 -28.16
N GLY A 37 63.90 0.74 -27.02
CA GLY A 37 63.45 -0.65 -26.94
C GLY A 37 62.09 -0.92 -27.61
N VAL A 38 61.14 0.02 -27.52
CA VAL A 38 59.84 -0.07 -28.21
C VAL A 38 60.02 0.06 -29.72
N VAL A 39 60.85 0.99 -30.19
CA VAL A 39 61.22 1.11 -31.61
C VAL A 39 61.87 -0.18 -32.10
N SER A 40 62.87 -0.68 -31.37
CA SER A 40 63.57 -1.93 -31.72
C SER A 40 62.64 -3.15 -31.77
N LYS A 41 61.63 -3.20 -30.89
CA LYS A 41 60.61 -4.26 -30.87
C LYS A 41 59.79 -4.28 -32.16
N TYR A 42 59.25 -3.14 -32.58
CA TYR A 42 58.40 -3.08 -33.77
C TYR A 42 59.17 -3.25 -35.07
N VAL A 43 60.38 -2.68 -35.17
CA VAL A 43 61.27 -2.89 -36.33
C VAL A 43 61.67 -4.36 -36.45
N THR A 44 61.95 -5.04 -35.34
CA THR A 44 62.23 -6.49 -35.34
C THR A 44 60.99 -7.30 -35.74
N ALA A 45 59.80 -6.96 -35.23
CA ALA A 45 58.55 -7.64 -35.59
C ALA A 45 58.23 -7.52 -37.10
N ALA A 46 58.37 -6.33 -37.68
CA ALA A 46 58.18 -6.12 -39.12
C ALA A 46 59.19 -6.93 -39.97
N ARG A 47 60.47 -6.96 -39.55
CA ARG A 47 61.51 -7.77 -40.20
C ARG A 47 61.22 -9.27 -40.13
N VAL A 48 60.78 -9.78 -38.97
CA VAL A 48 60.42 -11.20 -38.80
C VAL A 48 59.19 -11.57 -39.63
N ALA A 49 58.24 -10.65 -39.77
CA ALA A 49 57.07 -10.81 -40.64
C ALA A 49 57.36 -10.61 -42.15
N GLY A 50 58.61 -10.30 -42.53
CA GLY A 50 59.01 -10.06 -43.93
C GLY A 50 58.40 -8.82 -44.57
N LEU A 51 57.93 -7.85 -43.77
CA LEU A 51 57.18 -6.69 -44.26
C LEU A 51 58.10 -5.56 -44.74
N ASP A 52 57.92 -5.15 -46.00
CA ASP A 52 58.53 -3.96 -46.57
C ASP A 52 57.61 -2.73 -46.49
N TRP A 53 58.12 -1.54 -46.81
CA TRP A 53 57.32 -0.32 -46.73
C TRP A 53 56.15 -0.28 -47.74
N PRO A 54 56.31 -0.66 -49.03
CA PRO A 54 55.20 -0.74 -49.98
C PRO A 54 54.02 -1.60 -49.50
N ALA A 55 54.27 -2.80 -48.95
CA ALA A 55 53.21 -3.64 -48.40
C ALA A 55 52.55 -3.00 -47.16
N LEU A 56 53.34 -2.38 -46.28
CA LEU A 56 52.85 -1.71 -45.07
C LEU A 56 51.95 -0.48 -45.38
N VAL A 57 52.22 0.25 -46.48
CA VAL A 57 51.38 1.38 -46.90
C VAL A 57 49.96 0.90 -47.21
N ALA A 58 49.83 -0.15 -48.03
CA ALA A 58 48.57 -0.72 -48.48
C ALA A 58 47.74 -1.41 -47.37
N MET A 59 48.36 -1.77 -46.25
CA MET A 59 47.66 -2.38 -45.10
C MET A 59 46.91 -1.34 -44.26
N ASP A 60 45.67 -1.65 -43.88
CA ASP A 60 44.94 -0.94 -42.83
C ASP A 60 45.51 -1.25 -41.43
N GLU A 61 44.99 -0.57 -40.39
CA GLU A 61 45.46 -0.79 -39.02
C GLU A 61 45.19 -2.21 -38.49
N ALA A 62 44.19 -2.92 -39.04
CA ALA A 62 43.81 -4.26 -38.60
C ALA A 62 44.71 -5.34 -39.22
N ALA A 63 44.98 -5.27 -40.52
CA ALA A 63 45.93 -6.11 -41.24
C ALA A 63 47.35 -5.92 -40.71
N LEU A 64 47.76 -4.67 -40.44
CA LEU A 64 49.04 -4.36 -39.82
C LEU A 64 49.17 -4.98 -38.42
N ALA A 65 48.11 -4.92 -37.62
CA ALA A 65 48.08 -5.57 -36.31
C ALA A 65 48.19 -7.10 -36.42
N ALA A 66 47.47 -7.72 -37.36
CA ALA A 66 47.50 -9.16 -37.57
C ALA A 66 48.89 -9.65 -38.01
N ALA A 67 49.57 -8.90 -38.89
CA ALA A 67 50.89 -9.25 -39.39
C ALA A 67 52.01 -9.06 -38.33
N LEU A 68 51.99 -7.94 -37.59
CA LEU A 68 53.01 -7.65 -36.56
C LEU A 68 52.82 -8.42 -35.24
N PHE A 69 51.59 -8.87 -34.95
CA PHE A 69 51.23 -9.59 -33.73
C PHE A 69 50.64 -10.96 -34.02
N ALA A 70 51.08 -11.60 -35.12
CA ALA A 70 50.74 -12.97 -35.45
C ALA A 70 50.86 -13.84 -34.18
N PRO A 71 49.80 -14.55 -33.78
CA PRO A 71 49.80 -15.24 -32.50
C PRO A 71 50.94 -16.25 -32.48
N MET A 72 51.77 -16.20 -31.43
CA MET A 72 52.69 -17.32 -31.16
C MET A 72 51.88 -18.61 -31.22
N PRO A 73 52.38 -19.67 -31.90
CA PRO A 73 51.68 -20.95 -31.90
C PRO A 73 51.38 -21.33 -30.45
N PRO A 74 50.15 -21.77 -30.12
CA PRO A 74 49.76 -22.02 -28.75
C PRO A 74 50.71 -23.06 -28.16
N GLY A 75 51.62 -22.62 -27.29
CA GLY A 75 52.63 -23.47 -26.69
C GLY A 75 51.95 -24.66 -26.04
N LYS A 76 52.46 -25.87 -26.33
CA LYS A 76 51.92 -27.22 -26.02
C LYS A 76 50.66 -27.19 -25.15
N PRO A 77 49.50 -27.71 -25.61
CA PRO A 77 48.25 -27.65 -24.85
C PRO A 77 48.52 -28.14 -23.43
N ARG A 78 48.48 -27.18 -22.48
CA ARG A 78 48.61 -27.49 -21.06
C ARG A 78 47.39 -28.32 -20.74
N GLY A 79 47.61 -29.61 -20.47
CA GLY A 79 46.59 -30.65 -20.46
C GLY A 79 45.33 -30.22 -19.74
N GLU A 80 44.18 -30.69 -20.25
CA GLU A 80 42.84 -30.24 -19.86
C GLU A 80 42.73 -30.13 -18.35
N ARG A 81 42.64 -28.88 -17.87
CA ARG A 81 42.43 -28.60 -16.46
C ARG A 81 40.96 -28.65 -16.17
N VAL A 82 40.60 -29.24 -15.03
CA VAL A 82 39.20 -29.31 -14.60
C VAL A 82 38.64 -27.89 -14.51
N LEU A 83 37.62 -27.58 -15.30
CA LEU A 83 36.99 -26.27 -15.29
C LEU A 83 36.23 -26.07 -13.96
N PRO A 84 36.35 -24.91 -13.29
CA PRO A 84 35.55 -24.62 -12.10
C PRO A 84 34.06 -24.52 -12.46
N ASP A 85 33.19 -25.14 -11.66
CA ASP A 85 31.74 -24.94 -11.76
C ASP A 85 31.36 -23.52 -11.28
N VAL A 86 31.38 -22.59 -12.23
CA VAL A 86 31.05 -21.18 -11.99
C VAL A 86 29.59 -20.95 -11.55
N LEU A 87 28.68 -21.90 -11.81
CA LEU A 87 27.28 -21.80 -11.41
C LEU A 87 27.12 -22.17 -9.93
N SER A 88 27.72 -23.29 -9.51
CA SER A 88 27.81 -23.66 -8.09
C SER A 88 28.54 -22.58 -7.30
N ILE A 89 29.72 -22.13 -7.76
CA ILE A 89 30.47 -21.04 -7.11
C ILE A 89 29.61 -19.78 -6.91
N HIS A 90 28.86 -19.35 -7.94
CA HIS A 90 28.01 -18.16 -7.85
C HIS A 90 26.82 -18.32 -6.89
N ARG A 91 26.34 -19.56 -6.70
CA ARG A 91 25.28 -19.90 -5.73
C ARG A 91 25.83 -19.93 -4.31
N GLU A 92 26.93 -20.66 -4.09
CA GLU A 92 27.53 -20.84 -2.77
C GLU A 92 28.05 -19.53 -2.17
N LEU A 93 28.57 -18.61 -2.99
CA LEU A 93 28.96 -17.25 -2.53
C LEU A 93 27.80 -16.42 -1.94
N ARG A 94 26.54 -16.83 -2.10
CA ARG A 94 25.38 -16.19 -1.45
C ARG A 94 25.13 -16.72 -0.04
N ARG A 95 25.80 -17.77 0.41
CA ARG A 95 25.76 -18.23 1.81
C ARG A 95 26.64 -17.35 2.68
N LYS A 96 26.29 -17.24 3.97
CA LYS A 96 27.10 -16.49 4.94
C LYS A 96 28.43 -17.22 5.19
N GLY A 97 29.52 -16.46 5.34
CA GLY A 97 30.87 -17.01 5.60
C GLY A 97 31.62 -17.54 4.37
N VAL A 98 30.94 -17.89 3.28
CA VAL A 98 31.58 -18.46 2.09
C VAL A 98 32.41 -17.41 1.33
N THR A 99 33.62 -17.78 0.92
CA THR A 99 34.55 -16.93 0.17
C THR A 99 35.06 -17.64 -1.09
N LEU A 100 35.59 -16.86 -2.05
CA LEU A 100 36.24 -17.43 -3.24
C LEU A 100 37.50 -18.25 -2.90
N GLN A 101 38.13 -17.99 -1.75
CA GLN A 101 39.27 -18.75 -1.24
C GLN A 101 38.82 -20.14 -0.77
N LEU A 102 37.80 -20.19 0.08
CA LEU A 102 37.19 -21.44 0.56
C LEU A 102 36.71 -22.32 -0.60
N LEU A 103 35.96 -21.75 -1.55
CA LEU A 103 35.46 -22.47 -2.72
C LEU A 103 36.57 -22.94 -3.66
N TRP A 104 37.73 -22.29 -3.66
CA TRP A 104 38.90 -22.76 -4.40
C TRP A 104 39.57 -23.94 -3.69
N GLU A 105 39.65 -23.92 -2.36
CA GLU A 105 40.16 -25.03 -1.55
C GLU A 105 39.27 -26.28 -1.66
N GLU A 106 37.94 -26.11 -1.60
CA GLU A 106 36.95 -27.16 -1.87
C GLU A 106 37.11 -27.73 -3.30
N TYR A 107 37.28 -26.86 -4.31
CA TYR A 107 37.54 -27.28 -5.69
C TYR A 107 38.86 -28.05 -5.85
N LEU A 108 39.92 -27.71 -5.10
CA LEU A 108 41.16 -28.50 -5.09
C LEU A 108 40.95 -29.87 -4.43
N ALA A 109 40.23 -29.93 -3.30
CA ALA A 109 39.97 -31.17 -2.58
C ALA A 109 39.11 -32.13 -3.40
N ALA A 110 38.04 -31.64 -4.05
CA ALA A 110 37.15 -32.42 -4.90
C ALA A 110 37.83 -33.00 -6.16
N HIS A 111 38.96 -32.42 -6.58
CA HIS A 111 39.72 -32.83 -7.77
C HIS A 111 41.17 -33.21 -7.42
N ALA A 112 41.37 -33.79 -6.24
CA ALA A 112 42.67 -34.28 -5.79
C ALA A 112 43.31 -35.23 -6.84
N GLY A 113 44.59 -35.01 -7.14
CA GLY A 113 45.32 -35.76 -8.17
C GLY A 113 45.10 -35.29 -9.61
N GLN A 114 44.16 -34.39 -9.89
CA GLN A 114 43.89 -33.87 -11.23
C GLN A 114 44.56 -32.50 -11.47
N PRO A 115 44.90 -32.14 -12.74
CA PRO A 115 45.42 -30.82 -13.05
C PRO A 115 44.34 -29.74 -12.87
N THR A 116 44.48 -28.91 -11.83
CA THR A 116 43.51 -27.87 -11.45
C THR A 116 44.02 -26.46 -11.70
N TYR A 117 43.11 -25.48 -11.70
CA TYR A 117 43.44 -24.06 -11.77
C TYR A 117 43.92 -23.51 -10.42
N ARG A 118 45.00 -22.72 -10.43
CA ARG A 118 45.44 -21.96 -9.25
C ARG A 118 44.49 -20.78 -8.98
N TYR A 119 44.44 -20.31 -7.73
CA TYR A 119 43.48 -19.33 -7.21
C TYR A 119 43.23 -18.13 -8.15
N THR A 120 44.28 -17.48 -8.66
CA THR A 120 44.15 -16.33 -9.58
C THR A 120 43.42 -16.68 -10.89
N GLN A 121 43.62 -17.87 -11.44
CA GLN A 121 42.92 -18.32 -12.63
C GLN A 121 41.49 -18.75 -12.30
N PHE A 122 41.26 -19.47 -11.20
CA PHE A 122 39.93 -19.83 -10.70
C PHE A 122 39.04 -18.59 -10.50
N VAL A 123 39.58 -17.55 -9.83
CA VAL A 123 38.90 -16.26 -9.64
C VAL A 123 38.64 -15.55 -10.97
N GLU A 124 39.53 -15.65 -11.95
CA GLU A 124 39.34 -15.06 -13.28
C GLU A 124 38.23 -15.77 -14.08
N HIS A 125 38.14 -17.11 -14.01
CA HIS A 125 37.02 -17.87 -14.58
C HIS A 125 35.68 -17.41 -13.97
N TYR A 126 35.60 -17.30 -12.64
CA TYR A 126 34.41 -16.78 -11.97
C TYR A 126 34.11 -15.32 -12.34
N ARG A 127 35.11 -14.43 -12.38
CA ARG A 127 34.93 -13.01 -12.75
C ARG A 127 34.41 -12.86 -14.18
N ARG A 128 34.94 -13.64 -15.13
CA ARG A 128 34.46 -13.66 -16.52
C ARG A 128 33.01 -14.10 -16.61
N TYR A 129 32.64 -15.18 -15.90
CA TYR A 129 31.24 -15.61 -15.78
C TYR A 129 30.36 -14.51 -15.19
N ALA A 130 30.74 -13.92 -14.05
CA ALA A 130 29.98 -12.85 -13.38
C ALA A 130 29.82 -11.58 -14.24
N GLN A 131 30.79 -11.29 -15.13
CA GLN A 131 30.66 -10.21 -16.12
C GLN A 131 29.56 -10.48 -17.16
N THR A 132 29.29 -11.74 -17.52
CA THR A 132 28.16 -12.07 -18.41
C THR A 132 26.80 -11.82 -17.77
N LEU A 133 26.72 -11.72 -16.44
CA LEU A 133 25.48 -11.46 -15.72
C LEU A 133 25.08 -9.97 -15.77
N LYS A 134 23.75 -9.71 -15.82
CA LYS A 134 23.19 -8.35 -15.80
C LYS A 134 23.65 -7.61 -14.54
N ARG A 135 23.79 -6.27 -14.63
CA ARG A 135 24.37 -5.42 -13.56
C ARG A 135 23.71 -5.61 -12.18
N SER A 136 22.39 -5.82 -12.13
CA SER A 136 21.62 -6.12 -10.91
C SER A 136 21.89 -7.50 -10.30
N MET A 137 22.39 -8.48 -11.08
CA MET A 137 22.80 -9.80 -10.57
C MET A 137 24.29 -9.87 -10.19
N ARG A 138 25.07 -8.81 -10.45
CA ARG A 138 26.48 -8.72 -10.01
C ARG A 138 26.62 -8.36 -8.54
N GLN A 139 25.56 -7.81 -7.92
CA GLN A 139 25.52 -7.60 -6.49
C GLN A 139 25.31 -8.93 -5.78
N LEU A 140 26.23 -9.24 -4.87
CA LEU A 140 26.13 -10.39 -3.99
C LEU A 140 25.22 -10.01 -2.82
N HIS A 141 24.07 -10.67 -2.72
CA HIS A 141 23.19 -10.58 -1.56
C HIS A 141 23.28 -11.89 -0.79
N ARG A 142 23.46 -11.83 0.53
CA ARG A 142 23.53 -13.05 1.35
C ARG A 142 22.12 -13.58 1.61
N ALA A 143 22.03 -14.89 1.79
CA ALA A 143 20.80 -15.58 2.14
C ALA A 143 20.25 -15.08 3.48
N GLY A 144 18.92 -14.85 3.53
CA GLY A 144 18.21 -14.29 4.68
C GLY A 144 18.54 -12.82 5.02
N GLU A 145 19.50 -12.18 4.32
CA GLU A 145 20.01 -10.86 4.70
C GLU A 145 19.03 -9.74 4.36
N LYS A 146 18.52 -9.70 3.13
CA LYS A 146 17.78 -8.55 2.57
C LYS A 146 16.53 -8.98 1.82
N LEU A 147 15.40 -8.36 2.19
CA LEU A 147 14.16 -8.33 1.43
C LEU A 147 13.97 -6.95 0.84
N PHE A 148 13.69 -6.86 -0.46
CA PHE A 148 13.39 -5.61 -1.14
C PHE A 148 11.88 -5.49 -1.31
N ILE A 149 11.29 -4.34 -0.96
CA ILE A 149 9.85 -4.11 -1.08
C ILE A 149 9.55 -2.82 -1.87
N ASP A 150 8.58 -2.89 -2.77
CA ASP A 150 8.21 -1.80 -3.69
C ASP A 150 6.75 -1.95 -4.15
N TYR A 151 6.20 -0.94 -4.82
CA TYR A 151 4.93 -1.06 -5.54
C TYR A 151 5.17 -1.05 -7.05
N ALA A 152 4.34 -1.80 -7.79
CA ALA A 152 4.29 -1.69 -9.24
C ALA A 152 3.63 -0.37 -9.65
N GLY A 153 4.20 0.32 -10.64
CA GLY A 153 3.67 1.58 -11.16
C GLY A 153 2.28 1.45 -11.82
N PRO A 154 2.01 0.39 -12.62
CA PRO A 154 0.67 0.15 -13.17
C PRO A 154 -0.29 -0.41 -12.10
N THR A 155 -1.58 -0.10 -12.23
CA THR A 155 -2.65 -0.61 -11.35
C THR A 155 -3.61 -1.53 -12.11
N LEU A 156 -4.31 -2.41 -11.39
CA LEU A 156 -5.34 -3.30 -11.97
C LEU A 156 -6.75 -2.82 -11.61
N PRO A 157 -7.74 -2.93 -12.51
CA PRO A 157 -9.12 -2.58 -12.23
C PRO A 157 -9.78 -3.59 -11.27
N VAL A 158 -10.54 -3.09 -10.30
CA VAL A 158 -11.51 -3.86 -9.52
C VAL A 158 -12.85 -3.14 -9.60
N VAL A 159 -13.88 -3.85 -10.06
CA VAL A 159 -15.23 -3.31 -10.31
C VAL A 159 -16.11 -3.59 -9.09
N ASP A 160 -16.76 -2.56 -8.55
CA ASP A 160 -17.80 -2.75 -7.54
C ASP A 160 -19.04 -3.40 -8.20
N PRO A 161 -19.49 -4.59 -7.76
CA PRO A 161 -20.56 -5.33 -8.43
C PRO A 161 -21.96 -4.71 -8.25
N ALA A 162 -22.14 -3.81 -7.28
CA ALA A 162 -23.43 -3.16 -7.01
C ALA A 162 -23.56 -1.81 -7.73
N THR A 163 -22.45 -1.08 -7.92
CA THR A 163 -22.45 0.28 -8.49
C THR A 163 -21.79 0.38 -9.87
N GLY A 164 -21.01 -0.63 -10.27
CA GLY A 164 -20.17 -0.57 -11.48
C GLY A 164 -18.94 0.33 -11.35
N GLU A 165 -18.67 0.94 -10.18
CA GLU A 165 -17.52 1.82 -9.95
C GLU A 165 -16.21 1.03 -10.12
N VAL A 166 -15.28 1.54 -10.95
CA VAL A 166 -14.00 0.88 -11.20
C VAL A 166 -12.87 1.49 -10.36
N ARG A 167 -12.55 0.85 -9.25
CA ARG A 167 -11.43 1.21 -8.37
C ARG A 167 -10.12 0.65 -8.91
N ARG A 168 -9.00 1.27 -8.53
CA ARG A 168 -7.64 0.86 -8.94
C ARG A 168 -6.94 0.16 -7.78
N ALA A 169 -6.56 -1.09 -7.98
CA ALA A 169 -5.76 -1.84 -7.05
C ALA A 169 -4.27 -1.65 -7.34
N HIS A 170 -3.52 -1.30 -6.29
CA HIS A 170 -2.07 -1.15 -6.32
C HIS A 170 -1.42 -2.51 -6.05
N ILE A 171 -0.30 -2.84 -6.71
CA ILE A 171 0.34 -4.15 -6.57
C ILE A 171 1.63 -4.01 -5.76
N PHE A 172 1.58 -4.47 -4.51
CA PHE A 172 2.76 -4.59 -3.65
C PHE A 172 3.63 -5.75 -4.15
N VAL A 173 4.95 -5.57 -4.12
CA VAL A 173 5.95 -6.56 -4.53
C VAL A 173 7.05 -6.66 -3.48
N ALA A 174 7.38 -7.88 -3.06
CA ALA A 174 8.48 -8.16 -2.15
C ALA A 174 9.39 -9.25 -2.73
N ALA A 175 10.71 -9.08 -2.71
CA ALA A 175 11.65 -10.06 -3.27
C ALA A 175 12.92 -10.25 -2.45
N LEU A 176 13.26 -11.50 -2.15
CA LEU A 176 14.44 -11.88 -1.39
C LEU A 176 15.74 -11.68 -2.19
N GLY A 177 16.77 -11.17 -1.54
CA GLY A 177 18.04 -10.81 -2.14
C GLY A 177 18.78 -11.97 -2.81
N ALA A 178 18.87 -13.12 -2.13
CA ALA A 178 19.68 -14.25 -2.60
C ALA A 178 18.95 -15.14 -3.61
N SER A 179 17.69 -15.52 -3.39
CA SER A 179 16.91 -16.35 -4.32
C SER A 179 16.22 -15.57 -5.44
N ASN A 180 15.93 -14.28 -5.26
CA ASN A 180 14.89 -13.55 -6.01
C ASN A 180 13.48 -14.14 -5.85
N TYR A 181 13.23 -14.95 -4.82
CA TYR A 181 11.89 -15.47 -4.53
C TYR A 181 10.97 -14.30 -4.21
N THR A 182 9.86 -14.25 -4.95
CA THR A 182 9.03 -13.06 -5.08
C THR A 182 7.66 -13.32 -4.45
N TYR A 183 7.15 -12.35 -3.71
CA TYR A 183 5.77 -12.24 -3.27
C TYR A 183 5.13 -11.03 -3.94
N ALA A 184 3.83 -11.11 -4.21
CA ALA A 184 3.04 -9.97 -4.66
C ALA A 184 1.60 -10.09 -4.17
N CYS A 185 0.96 -8.95 -3.87
CA CYS A 185 -0.45 -8.86 -3.53
C CYS A 185 -1.05 -7.53 -3.99
N ALA A 186 -2.38 -7.49 -4.11
CA ALA A 186 -3.15 -6.31 -4.47
C ALA A 186 -3.74 -5.63 -3.23
N THR A 187 -3.53 -4.32 -3.12
CA THR A 187 -4.02 -3.45 -2.03
C THR A 187 -4.95 -2.36 -2.57
N PRO A 188 -5.82 -1.77 -1.72
CA PRO A 188 -6.66 -0.63 -2.12
C PRO A 188 -5.86 0.66 -2.35
N GLY A 189 -4.63 0.76 -1.84
CA GLY A 189 -3.76 1.92 -1.98
C GLY A 189 -2.34 1.64 -1.50
N GLU A 190 -1.55 2.71 -1.36
CA GLU A 190 -0.14 2.67 -0.91
C GLU A 190 0.02 3.36 0.45
N THR A 191 -0.99 3.27 1.32
CA THR A 191 -0.93 3.88 2.66
C THR A 191 0.03 3.13 3.58
N GLN A 192 0.41 3.74 4.70
CA GLN A 192 1.19 3.07 5.75
C GLN A 192 0.57 1.74 6.18
N VAL A 193 -0.77 1.66 6.25
CA VAL A 193 -1.49 0.44 6.61
C VAL A 193 -1.32 -0.62 5.52
N ASP A 194 -1.47 -0.25 4.25
CA ASP A 194 -1.28 -1.17 3.11
C ASP A 194 0.14 -1.73 3.08
N TRP A 195 1.16 -0.88 3.23
CA TRP A 195 2.57 -1.30 3.26
C TRP A 195 2.88 -2.28 4.41
N LEU A 196 2.48 -1.95 5.65
CA LEU A 196 2.78 -2.78 6.81
C LEU A 196 1.98 -4.09 6.82
N THR A 197 0.73 -4.06 6.33
CA THR A 197 -0.09 -5.28 6.15
C THR A 197 0.52 -6.20 5.11
N SER A 198 0.89 -5.65 3.95
CA SER A 198 1.47 -6.43 2.84
C SER A 198 2.84 -6.99 3.18
N LEU A 199 3.65 -6.27 3.96
CA LEU A 199 4.89 -6.80 4.53
C LEU A 199 4.61 -7.99 5.46
N GLY A 200 3.66 -7.86 6.39
CA GLY A 200 3.27 -8.97 7.27
C GLY A 200 2.81 -10.21 6.50
N GLN A 201 2.01 -10.03 5.45
CA GLN A 201 1.61 -11.11 4.54
C GLN A 201 2.79 -11.72 3.79
N ALA A 202 3.74 -10.90 3.31
CA ALA A 202 4.94 -11.37 2.62
C ALA A 202 5.85 -12.20 3.53
N LEU A 203 6.09 -11.75 4.77
CA LEU A 203 6.87 -12.49 5.76
C LEU A 203 6.21 -13.84 6.10
N THR A 204 4.88 -13.87 6.22
CA THR A 204 4.11 -15.11 6.37
C THR A 204 4.26 -16.04 5.16
N TYR A 205 4.20 -15.50 3.92
CA TYR A 205 4.42 -16.29 2.70
C TYR A 205 5.85 -16.87 2.60
N PHE A 206 6.86 -16.13 3.08
CA PHE A 206 8.24 -16.63 3.16
C PHE A 206 8.46 -17.59 4.35
N GLY A 207 7.52 -17.72 5.28
CA GLY A 207 7.64 -18.57 6.46
C GLY A 207 8.76 -18.14 7.43
N GLY A 208 9.22 -16.89 7.36
CA GLY A 208 10.36 -16.42 8.13
C GLY A 208 10.73 -14.96 7.86
N VAL A 209 11.56 -14.38 8.74
CA VAL A 209 11.93 -12.97 8.71
C VAL A 209 13.39 -12.76 8.27
N PRO A 210 13.65 -11.85 7.31
CA PRO A 210 15.00 -11.45 6.91
C PRO A 210 15.63 -10.50 7.94
N GLU A 211 16.96 -10.37 7.91
CA GLU A 211 17.66 -9.44 8.81
C GLU A 211 17.35 -7.97 8.51
N MET A 212 17.08 -7.66 7.24
CA MET A 212 16.82 -6.32 6.76
C MET A 212 15.71 -6.28 5.70
N VAL A 213 14.85 -5.27 5.79
CA VAL A 213 13.84 -4.93 4.79
C VAL A 213 14.20 -3.57 4.17
N VAL A 214 14.21 -3.50 2.84
CA VAL A 214 14.69 -2.36 2.06
C VAL A 214 13.53 -1.81 1.20
N PRO A 215 12.77 -0.82 1.70
CA PRO A 215 11.74 -0.12 0.91
C PRO A 215 12.32 1.00 0.04
N ASP A 216 11.65 1.34 -1.06
CA ASP A 216 12.01 2.49 -1.91
C ASP A 216 11.59 3.86 -1.31
N ASN A 217 12.06 4.15 -0.10
CA ASN A 217 11.86 5.42 0.62
C ASN A 217 10.46 6.06 0.51
N PRO A 218 9.34 5.32 0.68
CA PRO A 218 8.01 5.88 0.56
C PRO A 218 7.71 6.74 1.79
N ARG A 219 7.06 7.90 1.59
CA ARG A 219 6.55 8.74 2.69
C ARG A 219 5.59 8.00 3.64
N ALA A 220 4.98 6.92 3.18
CA ALA A 220 4.15 6.01 3.99
C ALA A 220 4.94 5.30 5.10
N LEU A 221 6.24 5.08 4.93
CA LEU A 221 7.12 4.40 5.92
C LEU A 221 8.12 5.37 6.58
N VAL A 222 8.46 6.47 5.90
CA VAL A 222 9.52 7.40 6.32
C VAL A 222 8.92 8.76 6.68
N ALA A 223 9.07 9.17 7.95
CA ALA A 223 8.58 10.45 8.45
C ALA A 223 9.41 11.64 7.95
N GLN A 224 10.74 11.47 7.87
CA GLN A 224 11.66 12.45 7.27
C GLN A 224 12.69 11.70 6.40
N PRO A 225 12.70 11.93 5.08
CA PRO A 225 13.64 11.28 4.17
C PRO A 225 15.02 11.95 4.23
N ASP A 226 15.79 11.64 5.26
CA ASP A 226 17.18 12.06 5.38
C ASP A 226 18.16 11.13 4.62
N ARG A 227 19.34 11.65 4.30
CA ARG A 227 20.39 10.98 3.52
C ARG A 227 21.29 10.04 4.35
N TYR A 228 21.36 10.24 5.66
CA TYR A 228 22.23 9.54 6.60
C TYR A 228 21.44 8.79 7.69
N GLU A 229 20.36 9.40 8.21
CA GLU A 229 19.45 8.78 9.18
C GLU A 229 17.96 8.97 8.78
N PRO A 230 17.45 8.22 7.78
CA PRO A 230 16.04 8.31 7.40
C PRO A 230 15.14 7.91 8.58
N GLY A 231 14.47 8.91 9.17
CA GLY A 231 13.59 8.72 10.31
C GLY A 231 12.35 7.93 9.91
N LEU A 232 12.37 6.62 10.15
CA LEU A 232 11.18 5.76 10.06
C LEU A 232 10.07 6.30 10.97
N ASN A 233 8.83 6.26 10.49
CA ASN A 233 7.71 6.64 11.32
C ASN A 233 7.40 5.58 12.41
N ARG A 234 6.68 5.99 13.46
CA ARG A 234 6.47 5.16 14.67
C ARG A 234 5.92 3.77 14.38
N ALA A 235 4.88 3.64 13.55
CA ALA A 235 4.31 2.33 13.22
C ALA A 235 5.26 1.45 12.41
N THR A 236 6.14 2.03 11.60
CA THR A 236 7.18 1.27 10.87
C THR A 236 8.26 0.78 11.83
N LEU A 237 8.64 1.59 12.83
CA LEU A 237 9.55 1.17 13.90
C LEU A 237 8.96 0.07 14.79
N GLU A 238 7.67 0.16 15.13
CA GLU A 238 6.98 -0.88 15.91
C GLU A 238 6.85 -2.19 15.12
N CYS A 239 6.53 -2.13 13.83
CA CYS A 239 6.56 -3.29 12.93
C CYS A 239 7.96 -3.93 12.83
N ALA A 240 8.99 -3.11 12.64
CA ALA A 240 10.38 -3.57 12.57
C ALA A 240 10.81 -4.29 13.86
N ARG A 241 10.43 -3.74 15.03
CA ARG A 241 10.66 -4.35 16.35
C ARG A 241 9.89 -5.66 16.54
N HIS A 242 8.61 -5.72 16.15
CA HIS A 242 7.78 -6.93 16.26
C HIS A 242 8.40 -8.11 15.52
N TYR A 243 8.85 -7.89 14.29
CA TYR A 243 9.53 -8.90 13.48
C TYR A 243 11.04 -9.00 13.76
N GLN A 244 11.58 -8.23 14.71
CA GLN A 244 13.02 -8.17 15.04
C GLN A 244 13.94 -7.88 13.82
N THR A 245 13.44 -7.17 12.81
CA THR A 245 14.15 -6.86 11.55
C THR A 245 14.54 -5.39 11.49
N VAL A 246 15.50 -5.03 10.64
CA VAL A 246 15.89 -3.64 10.39
C VAL A 246 15.24 -3.14 9.11
N MET A 247 14.42 -2.10 9.18
CA MET A 247 13.97 -1.41 7.95
C MET A 247 14.97 -0.31 7.58
N LEU A 248 15.57 -0.41 6.39
CA LEU A 248 16.57 0.54 5.89
C LEU A 248 16.17 1.01 4.49
N PRO A 249 15.52 2.19 4.36
CA PRO A 249 15.12 2.75 3.08
C PRO A 249 16.29 2.88 2.10
N ALA A 250 16.02 2.59 0.82
CA ALA A 250 16.99 2.78 -0.25
C ALA A 250 17.43 4.25 -0.33
N ARG A 251 18.74 4.49 -0.51
CA ARG A 251 19.29 5.85 -0.49
C ARG A 251 18.81 6.66 -1.71
N PRO A 252 18.28 7.87 -1.53
CA PRO A 252 17.91 8.75 -2.64
C PRO A 252 19.06 8.92 -3.65
N ARG A 253 18.72 8.84 -4.94
CA ARG A 253 19.67 9.04 -6.07
C ARG A 253 20.81 8.01 -6.15
N LYS A 254 20.65 6.80 -5.59
CA LYS A 254 21.56 5.65 -5.78
C LYS A 254 20.84 4.48 -6.51
N PRO A 255 20.79 4.47 -7.86
CA PRO A 255 20.07 3.43 -8.63
C PRO A 255 20.54 2.00 -8.34
N GLN A 256 21.77 1.83 -7.87
CA GLN A 256 22.32 0.52 -7.53
C GLN A 256 21.66 -0.11 -6.30
N ASP A 257 21.17 0.68 -5.34
CA ASP A 257 20.51 0.14 -4.14
C ASP A 257 19.07 -0.32 -4.46
N LYS A 258 18.43 0.29 -5.47
CA LYS A 258 17.05 0.01 -5.91
C LYS A 258 16.93 -1.10 -6.98
N ALA A 259 18.00 -1.38 -7.72
CA ALA A 259 18.00 -2.26 -8.90
C ALA A 259 17.45 -3.69 -8.71
N LYS A 260 17.29 -4.17 -7.47
CA LYS A 260 16.66 -5.45 -7.14
C LYS A 260 15.13 -5.36 -7.10
N ALA A 261 14.60 -4.32 -6.46
CA ALA A 261 13.18 -4.00 -6.39
C ALA A 261 12.59 -3.79 -7.79
N GLU A 262 13.22 -2.91 -8.60
CA GLU A 262 12.81 -2.64 -9.98
C GLU A 262 12.73 -3.92 -10.84
N VAL A 263 13.69 -4.85 -10.67
CA VAL A 263 13.69 -6.11 -11.42
C VAL A 263 12.59 -7.06 -10.94
N ALA A 264 12.25 -7.07 -9.65
CA ALA A 264 11.12 -7.82 -9.13
C ALA A 264 9.78 -7.26 -9.65
N VAL A 265 9.60 -5.93 -9.60
CA VAL A 265 8.43 -5.23 -10.15
C VAL A 265 8.26 -5.54 -11.65
N GLN A 266 9.29 -5.35 -12.48
CA GLN A 266 9.24 -5.69 -13.92
C GLN A 266 8.95 -7.17 -14.22
N VAL A 267 9.20 -8.05 -13.25
CA VAL A 267 8.91 -9.49 -13.35
C VAL A 267 7.45 -9.76 -12.99
N VAL A 268 6.91 -9.12 -11.94
CA VAL A 268 5.49 -9.18 -11.57
C VAL A 268 4.61 -8.53 -12.64
N GLU A 269 4.97 -7.35 -13.15
CA GLU A 269 4.29 -6.67 -14.27
C GLU A 269 4.15 -7.61 -15.48
N ARG A 270 5.25 -8.24 -15.90
CA ARG A 270 5.28 -9.09 -17.10
C ARG A 270 4.56 -10.43 -16.93
N TRP A 271 4.68 -11.08 -15.77
CA TRP A 271 4.21 -12.47 -15.60
C TRP A 271 2.92 -12.61 -14.81
N ILE A 272 2.55 -11.60 -14.01
CA ILE A 272 1.30 -11.57 -13.25
C ILE A 272 0.36 -10.55 -13.90
N MET A 273 0.66 -9.25 -13.79
CA MET A 273 -0.28 -8.19 -14.16
C MET A 273 -0.66 -8.21 -15.64
N ALA A 274 0.31 -8.42 -16.53
CA ALA A 274 0.05 -8.56 -17.96
C ALA A 274 -0.80 -9.79 -18.31
N ARG A 275 -0.76 -10.89 -17.53
CA ARG A 275 -1.68 -12.04 -17.72
C ARG A 275 -3.09 -11.73 -17.22
N LEU A 276 -3.21 -10.91 -16.16
CA LEU A 276 -4.48 -10.51 -15.58
C LEU A 276 -5.19 -9.38 -16.35
N ARG A 277 -4.52 -8.69 -17.29
CA ARG A 277 -5.03 -7.50 -18.01
C ARG A 277 -6.38 -7.65 -18.73
N HIS A 278 -6.80 -8.89 -19.04
CA HIS A 278 -8.08 -9.20 -19.71
C HIS A 278 -9.08 -9.92 -18.80
N ARG A 279 -8.75 -10.11 -17.51
CA ARG A 279 -9.67 -10.66 -16.50
C ARG A 279 -10.30 -9.48 -15.74
N GLN A 280 -11.62 -9.50 -15.58
CA GLN A 280 -12.33 -8.59 -14.69
C GLN A 280 -12.37 -9.18 -13.27
N PHE A 281 -12.31 -8.31 -12.26
CA PHE A 281 -12.32 -8.68 -10.85
C PHE A 281 -13.34 -7.83 -10.10
N PHE A 282 -14.15 -8.47 -9.26
CA PHE A 282 -15.21 -7.82 -8.48
C PHE A 282 -14.84 -7.60 -7.00
N SER A 283 -13.65 -8.04 -6.59
CA SER A 283 -13.11 -7.79 -5.25
C SER A 283 -11.58 -7.88 -5.25
N LEU A 284 -10.96 -7.21 -4.28
CA LEU A 284 -9.51 -7.37 -4.00
C LEU A 284 -9.18 -8.82 -3.59
N HIS A 285 -10.11 -9.55 -2.99
CA HIS A 285 -9.91 -10.95 -2.62
C HIS A 285 -9.76 -11.84 -3.86
N ALA A 286 -10.68 -11.73 -4.83
CA ALA A 286 -10.61 -12.49 -6.08
C ALA A 286 -9.37 -12.14 -6.91
N LEU A 287 -8.96 -10.86 -6.92
CA LEU A 287 -7.71 -10.43 -7.54
C LEU A 287 -6.48 -11.05 -6.84
N ASN A 288 -6.45 -11.07 -5.52
CA ASN A 288 -5.35 -11.68 -4.76
C ASN A 288 -5.26 -13.20 -4.93
N GLN A 289 -6.38 -13.91 -5.04
CA GLN A 289 -6.39 -15.35 -5.38
C GLN A 289 -5.72 -15.59 -6.75
N ALA A 290 -6.13 -14.84 -7.78
CA ALA A 290 -5.53 -14.94 -9.12
C ALA A 290 -4.06 -14.52 -9.18
N ILE A 291 -3.62 -13.59 -8.32
CA ILE A 291 -2.21 -13.24 -8.15
C ILE A 291 -1.44 -14.43 -7.54
N ALA A 292 -1.98 -15.07 -6.49
CA ALA A 292 -1.33 -16.19 -5.80
C ALA A 292 -1.10 -17.41 -6.72
N GLU A 293 -2.07 -17.73 -7.59
CA GLU A 293 -1.92 -18.75 -8.64
C GLU A 293 -0.69 -18.46 -9.53
N LEU A 294 -0.63 -17.25 -10.07
CA LEU A 294 0.44 -16.81 -10.97
C LEU A 294 1.78 -16.61 -10.26
N LEU A 295 1.78 -16.40 -8.94
CA LEU A 295 2.96 -16.26 -8.10
C LEU A 295 3.70 -17.61 -7.97
N GLU A 296 2.98 -18.71 -7.79
CA GLU A 296 3.57 -20.06 -7.81
C GLU A 296 4.19 -20.39 -9.18
N GLU A 297 3.48 -20.09 -10.28
CA GLU A 297 4.03 -20.24 -11.63
C GLU A 297 5.31 -19.40 -11.82
N LEU A 298 5.29 -18.14 -11.37
CA LEU A 298 6.43 -17.23 -11.47
C LEU A 298 7.66 -17.73 -10.69
N ASN A 299 7.45 -18.24 -9.48
CA ASN A 299 8.53 -18.71 -8.62
C ASN A 299 9.11 -20.06 -9.07
N ARG A 300 8.30 -20.93 -9.69
CA ARG A 300 8.75 -22.19 -10.33
C ARG A 300 9.38 -21.99 -11.71
N ARG A 301 9.25 -20.80 -12.33
CA ARG A 301 9.82 -20.54 -13.66
C ARG A 301 11.36 -20.61 -13.64
N PRO A 302 12.00 -21.41 -14.53
CA PRO A 302 13.46 -21.46 -14.64
C PRO A 302 14.10 -20.10 -14.92
N PHE A 303 15.32 -19.90 -14.40
CA PHE A 303 16.13 -18.73 -14.74
C PHE A 303 16.69 -18.82 -16.17
N LYS A 304 17.07 -17.67 -16.75
CA LYS A 304 17.63 -17.59 -18.12
C LYS A 304 19.15 -17.77 -18.22
N ARG A 305 19.89 -17.70 -17.10
CA ARG A 305 21.38 -17.67 -17.03
C ARG A 305 21.93 -18.35 -15.76
N LEU A 306 21.06 -19.04 -15.02
CA LEU A 306 21.31 -19.73 -13.77
C LEU A 306 20.47 -21.01 -13.81
N ASP A 307 20.88 -22.04 -13.07
CA ASP A 307 20.12 -23.29 -13.01
C ASP A 307 18.99 -23.22 -11.99
N GLY A 308 17.95 -24.03 -12.22
CA GLY A 308 16.75 -24.09 -11.39
C GLY A 308 15.89 -22.83 -11.47
N CYS A 309 15.01 -22.68 -10.49
CA CYS A 309 14.06 -21.59 -10.35
C CYS A 309 14.21 -20.81 -9.03
N ARG A 310 13.40 -19.77 -8.84
CA ARG A 310 13.41 -18.96 -7.61
C ARG A 310 13.07 -19.80 -6.39
N ARG A 311 12.12 -20.74 -6.53
CA ARG A 311 11.69 -21.63 -5.44
C ARG A 311 12.83 -22.57 -5.02
N ASP A 312 13.54 -23.21 -5.96
CA ASP A 312 14.69 -24.07 -5.63
C ASP A 312 15.78 -23.30 -4.87
N TRP A 313 16.03 -22.06 -5.28
CA TRP A 313 17.02 -21.19 -4.62
C TRP A 313 16.54 -20.71 -3.25
N PHE A 314 15.25 -20.46 -3.07
CA PHE A 314 14.67 -20.12 -1.77
C PHE A 314 14.83 -21.27 -0.77
N GLU A 315 14.39 -22.48 -1.13
CA GLU A 315 14.45 -23.66 -0.28
C GLU A 315 15.89 -24.01 0.15
N ARG A 316 16.88 -23.81 -0.75
CA ARG A 316 18.30 -24.16 -0.52
C ARG A 316 19.15 -23.08 0.12
N LEU A 317 18.73 -21.81 0.05
CA LEU A 317 19.51 -20.66 0.51
C LEU A 317 18.76 -19.85 1.58
N ASP A 318 17.64 -19.23 1.21
CA ASP A 318 16.96 -18.26 2.08
C ASP A 318 16.19 -18.94 3.21
N ARG A 319 15.39 -19.97 2.93
CA ARG A 319 14.56 -20.67 3.94
C ARG A 319 15.34 -21.10 5.20
N PRO A 320 16.53 -21.75 5.13
CA PRO A 320 17.31 -22.09 6.33
C PRO A 320 18.06 -20.89 6.95
N ALA A 321 18.08 -19.73 6.31
CA ALA A 321 18.77 -18.52 6.77
C ALA A 321 17.82 -17.42 7.31
N LEU A 322 16.51 -17.57 7.12
CA LEU A 322 15.48 -16.70 7.70
C LEU A 322 15.30 -17.01 9.20
N ARG A 323 14.94 -15.99 9.98
CA ARG A 323 14.55 -16.14 11.38
C ARG A 323 13.11 -16.64 11.49
N PRO A 324 12.72 -17.34 12.58
CA PRO A 324 11.33 -17.71 12.79
C PRO A 324 10.41 -16.49 12.81
N LEU A 325 9.15 -16.69 12.41
CA LEU A 325 8.09 -15.69 12.59
C LEU A 325 7.71 -15.60 14.09
N PRO A 326 7.30 -14.42 14.58
CA PRO A 326 6.64 -14.31 15.88
C PRO A 326 5.35 -15.14 15.93
N GLU A 327 4.99 -15.63 17.13
CA GLU A 327 3.78 -16.45 17.36
C GLU A 327 2.47 -15.75 16.96
N HIS A 328 2.47 -14.41 16.97
CA HIS A 328 1.31 -13.59 16.64
C HIS A 328 1.64 -12.64 15.48
N PRO A 329 0.73 -12.47 14.50
CA PRO A 329 0.88 -11.47 13.45
C PRO A 329 1.01 -10.05 14.03
N TYR A 330 1.73 -9.17 13.33
CA TYR A 330 1.80 -7.77 13.73
C TYR A 330 0.43 -7.09 13.55
N GLU A 331 -0.12 -6.56 14.64
CA GLU A 331 -1.34 -5.75 14.59
C GLU A 331 -1.00 -4.35 14.05
N VAL A 332 -1.29 -4.13 12.77
CA VAL A 332 -1.01 -2.87 12.09
C VAL A 332 -1.79 -1.73 12.74
N ALA A 333 -1.04 -0.79 13.31
CA ALA A 333 -1.59 0.39 13.97
C ALA A 333 -1.18 1.69 13.27
N SER A 334 -2.05 2.69 13.33
CA SER A 334 -1.77 4.07 12.94
C SER A 334 -1.76 4.99 14.16
N PHE A 335 -1.00 6.09 14.10
CA PHE A 335 -0.79 7.00 15.22
C PHE A 335 -1.31 8.40 14.91
N LYS A 336 -2.13 8.96 15.81
CA LYS A 336 -2.68 10.31 15.69
C LYS A 336 -2.53 11.07 17.00
N ARG A 337 -2.06 12.32 16.96
CA ARG A 337 -2.10 13.21 18.12
C ARG A 337 -3.47 13.87 18.22
N CYS A 338 -4.10 13.77 19.39
CA CYS A 338 -5.39 14.38 19.70
C CYS A 338 -5.27 15.27 20.95
N LYS A 339 -6.04 16.36 20.99
CA LYS A 339 -6.19 17.17 22.20
C LYS A 339 -7.42 16.70 22.97
N VAL A 340 -7.27 16.51 24.28
CA VAL A 340 -8.38 16.15 25.17
C VAL A 340 -9.26 17.38 25.37
N ASN A 341 -10.56 17.24 25.14
CA ASN A 341 -11.52 18.32 25.39
C ASN A 341 -11.71 18.56 26.90
N ILE A 342 -12.41 19.67 27.23
CA ILE A 342 -12.72 20.02 28.62
C ILE A 342 -13.65 19.00 29.30
N ASP A 343 -14.45 18.29 28.51
CA ASP A 343 -15.33 17.20 28.92
C ASP A 343 -14.64 15.82 28.88
N TYR A 344 -13.31 15.79 29.04
CA TYR A 344 -12.48 14.58 29.17
C TYR A 344 -12.65 13.55 28.04
N HIS A 345 -13.09 13.96 26.85
CA HIS A 345 -13.16 13.14 25.64
C HIS A 345 -12.16 13.58 24.56
N ILE A 346 -11.75 12.64 23.72
CA ILE A 346 -11.04 12.87 22.45
C ILE A 346 -11.93 12.49 21.26
N GLU A 347 -11.79 13.20 20.14
CA GLU A 347 -12.49 12.87 18.90
C GLU A 347 -11.60 12.08 17.94
N VAL A 348 -12.07 10.91 17.51
CA VAL A 348 -11.44 10.08 16.48
C VAL A 348 -12.50 9.59 15.51
N ASN A 349 -12.27 9.85 14.22
CA ASN A 349 -13.13 9.46 13.09
C ASN A 349 -14.60 9.93 13.24
N GLY A 350 -14.82 11.04 13.96
CA GLY A 350 -16.14 11.58 14.27
C GLY A 350 -16.86 10.93 15.45
N SER A 351 -16.18 10.05 16.21
CA SER A 351 -16.67 9.42 17.44
C SER A 351 -15.87 9.89 18.65
N PHE A 352 -16.47 9.88 19.83
CA PHE A 352 -15.90 10.45 21.06
C PHE A 352 -15.52 9.36 22.07
N TYR A 353 -14.31 9.44 22.62
CA TYR A 353 -13.78 8.44 23.56
C TYR A 353 -13.27 9.13 24.81
N SER A 354 -13.71 8.70 25.98
CA SER A 354 -13.27 9.26 27.27
C SER A 354 -11.80 8.96 27.55
N VAL A 355 -11.13 9.81 28.31
CA VAL A 355 -9.78 9.58 28.86
C VAL A 355 -9.73 10.08 30.30
N PRO A 356 -8.79 9.63 31.15
CA PRO A 356 -8.71 10.08 32.54
C PRO A 356 -8.73 11.59 32.65
N SER A 357 -9.68 12.14 33.43
CA SER A 357 -9.99 13.58 33.42
C SER A 357 -8.84 14.50 33.83
N ALA A 358 -7.83 13.97 34.53
CA ALA A 358 -6.58 14.67 34.81
C ALA A 358 -5.85 15.13 33.53
N LEU A 359 -6.10 14.46 32.39
CA LEU A 359 -5.56 14.78 31.07
C LEU A 359 -6.40 15.80 30.29
N ALA A 360 -7.49 16.35 30.86
CA ALA A 360 -8.31 17.35 30.18
C ALA A 360 -7.47 18.55 29.71
N ARG A 361 -7.73 19.02 28.48
CA ARG A 361 -6.95 20.05 27.75
C ARG A 361 -5.52 19.68 27.36
N GLN A 362 -4.97 18.54 27.81
CA GLN A 362 -3.64 18.07 27.43
C GLN A 362 -3.65 17.44 26.03
N SER A 363 -2.47 17.17 25.48
CA SER A 363 -2.30 16.46 24.20
C SER A 363 -1.93 15.01 24.48
N VAL A 364 -2.68 14.08 23.89
CA VAL A 364 -2.44 12.64 23.96
C VAL A 364 -2.15 12.09 22.57
N GLU A 365 -1.47 10.95 22.50
CA GLU A 365 -1.30 10.19 21.27
C GLU A 365 -2.28 9.03 21.26
N VAL A 366 -2.81 8.68 20.10
CA VAL A 366 -3.81 7.62 19.92
C VAL A 366 -3.24 6.59 18.97
N ARG A 367 -3.12 5.34 19.43
CA ARG A 367 -2.81 4.16 18.63
C ARG A 367 -4.13 3.56 18.17
N LEU A 368 -4.33 3.49 16.86
CA LEU A 368 -5.56 3.01 16.22
C LEU A 368 -5.28 1.73 15.45
N THR A 369 -5.95 0.65 15.82
CA THR A 369 -5.86 -0.65 15.15
C THR A 369 -7.14 -0.90 14.33
N ALA A 370 -7.34 -2.10 13.77
CA ALA A 370 -8.56 -2.41 13.03
C ALA A 370 -9.83 -2.35 13.89
N HIS A 371 -9.70 -2.60 15.20
CA HIS A 371 -10.84 -2.76 16.12
C HIS A 371 -10.71 -1.96 17.41
N THR A 372 -9.49 -1.54 17.79
CA THR A 372 -9.22 -0.89 19.07
C THR A 372 -8.62 0.50 18.90
N LEU A 373 -8.87 1.32 19.93
CA LEU A 373 -8.32 2.65 20.10
C LEU A 373 -7.65 2.68 21.48
N GLU A 374 -6.34 2.83 21.50
CA GLU A 374 -5.57 3.01 22.73
C GLU A 374 -5.09 4.45 22.84
N VAL A 375 -5.25 5.04 24.02
CA VAL A 375 -4.74 6.37 24.31
C VAL A 375 -3.43 6.25 25.09
N LEU A 376 -2.41 6.94 24.60
CA LEU A 376 -1.06 6.98 25.11
C LEU A 376 -0.75 8.39 25.62
N HIS A 377 -0.24 8.48 26.86
CA HIS A 377 0.32 9.71 27.42
C HIS A 377 1.71 9.40 27.98
N GLY A 378 2.73 10.11 27.50
CA GLY A 378 4.13 9.84 27.88
C GLY A 378 4.59 8.39 27.63
N ASN A 379 4.18 7.79 26.48
CA ASN A 379 4.37 6.37 26.15
C ASN A 379 3.70 5.34 27.09
N ARG A 380 2.90 5.76 28.07
CA ARG A 380 2.06 4.85 28.88
C ARG A 380 0.62 4.81 28.34
N ARG A 381 0.04 3.63 28.22
CA ARG A 381 -1.40 3.46 27.91
C ARG A 381 -2.24 3.94 29.10
N VAL A 382 -3.15 4.88 28.83
CA VAL A 382 -4.02 5.53 29.83
C VAL A 382 -5.51 5.25 29.61
N ALA A 383 -5.91 4.80 28.42
CA ALA A 383 -7.26 4.33 28.11
C ALA A 383 -7.21 3.31 26.96
N SER A 384 -8.22 2.45 26.86
CA SER A 384 -8.42 1.55 25.72
C SER A 384 -9.92 1.36 25.44
N HIS A 385 -10.31 1.45 24.17
CA HIS A 385 -11.70 1.41 23.71
C HIS A 385 -11.84 0.54 22.45
N LEU A 386 -13.01 -0.05 22.26
CA LEU A 386 -13.42 -0.57 20.95
C LEU A 386 -13.79 0.60 20.02
N LEU A 387 -13.43 0.50 18.74
CA LEU A 387 -13.77 1.51 17.73
C LEU A 387 -15.28 1.52 17.46
N LEU A 388 -15.87 2.71 17.54
CA LEU A 388 -17.29 2.95 17.29
C LEU A 388 -17.55 3.20 15.80
N GLY A 389 -18.39 2.38 15.18
CA GLY A 389 -18.77 2.49 13.76
C GLY A 389 -19.78 3.59 13.40
N ARG A 390 -20.23 4.41 14.36
CA ARG A 390 -21.23 5.48 14.13
C ARG A 390 -20.65 6.85 14.53
N ARG A 391 -20.63 7.80 13.59
CA ARG A 391 -20.28 9.21 13.88
C ARG A 391 -21.25 9.79 14.92
N GLY A 392 -20.72 10.59 15.83
CA GLY A 392 -21.45 11.20 16.96
C GLY A 392 -21.65 10.27 18.16
N ALA A 393 -21.22 9.00 18.10
CA ALA A 393 -21.31 8.07 19.22
C ALA A 393 -20.21 8.32 20.27
N TYR A 394 -20.50 7.95 21.52
CA TYR A 394 -19.62 8.14 22.69
C TYR A 394 -19.26 6.78 23.31
N SER A 395 -17.99 6.61 23.69
CA SER A 395 -17.50 5.52 24.54
C SER A 395 -16.90 6.12 25.81
N THR A 396 -17.67 6.06 26.90
CA THR A 396 -17.34 6.72 28.16
C THR A 396 -17.15 5.69 29.26
N GLN A 397 -15.93 5.58 29.80
CA GLN A 397 -15.61 4.70 30.93
C GLN A 397 -15.74 5.48 32.25
N ARG A 398 -16.35 4.86 33.26
CA ARG A 398 -16.66 5.52 34.56
C ARG A 398 -15.41 6.00 35.29
N GLU A 399 -14.34 5.20 35.24
CA GLU A 399 -13.05 5.48 35.87
C GLU A 399 -12.34 6.73 35.30
N HIS A 400 -12.72 7.18 34.10
CA HIS A 400 -12.18 8.38 33.50
C HIS A 400 -12.81 9.68 34.02
N MET A 401 -13.97 9.62 34.66
CA MET A 401 -14.67 10.80 35.15
C MET A 401 -13.98 11.36 36.42
N PRO A 402 -13.96 12.69 36.63
CA PRO A 402 -13.49 13.27 37.89
C PRO A 402 -14.26 12.72 39.09
N ALA A 403 -13.64 12.58 40.27
CA ALA A 403 -14.35 12.15 41.49
C ALA A 403 -15.60 13.00 41.79
N ALA A 404 -15.52 14.31 41.56
CA ALA A 404 -16.68 15.21 41.64
C ALA A 404 -17.80 14.85 40.65
N HIS A 405 -17.49 14.45 39.40
CA HIS A 405 -18.49 13.97 38.44
C HIS A 405 -19.02 12.57 38.79
N GLN A 406 -18.17 11.68 39.33
CA GLN A 406 -18.58 10.37 39.82
C GLN A 406 -19.58 10.50 40.99
N ALA A 407 -19.38 11.48 41.87
CA ALA A 407 -20.29 11.84 42.96
C ALA A 407 -21.51 12.66 42.47
N HIS A 408 -21.35 13.56 41.49
CA HIS A 408 -22.42 14.39 40.93
C HIS A 408 -23.51 13.63 40.14
N ARG A 409 -23.61 12.29 40.25
CA ARG A 409 -24.91 11.62 40.14
C ARG A 409 -25.91 12.09 41.24
N GLU A 410 -25.45 12.86 42.22
CA GLU A 410 -26.26 13.66 43.15
C GLU A 410 -26.88 14.94 42.56
N TRP A 411 -26.66 15.26 41.26
CA TRP A 411 -27.57 16.17 40.55
C TRP A 411 -28.82 15.41 40.12
N THR A 412 -29.77 15.27 41.05
CA THR A 412 -31.07 14.64 40.77
C THR A 412 -31.82 15.38 39.67
N PRO A 413 -32.51 14.68 38.74
CA PRO A 413 -33.45 15.28 37.79
C PRO A 413 -34.43 16.23 38.48
N GLN A 414 -34.89 15.84 39.67
CA GLN A 414 -35.74 16.65 40.56
C GLN A 414 -35.21 18.07 40.75
N ARG A 415 -33.93 18.24 41.09
CA ARG A 415 -33.34 19.58 41.34
C ARG A 415 -33.37 20.50 40.11
N LEU A 416 -33.34 19.95 38.90
CA LEU A 416 -33.49 20.73 37.66
C LEU A 416 -34.95 21.04 37.37
N LEU A 417 -35.88 20.14 37.67
CA LEU A 417 -37.32 20.39 37.60
C LEU A 417 -37.74 21.48 38.59
N ASP A 418 -37.30 21.38 39.85
CA ASP A 418 -37.55 22.37 40.91
C ASP A 418 -36.95 23.75 40.57
N TRP A 419 -35.80 23.80 39.88
CA TRP A 419 -35.22 25.07 39.42
C TRP A 419 -35.96 25.61 38.20
N GLY A 420 -36.41 24.74 37.29
CA GLY A 420 -37.33 25.13 36.21
C GLY A 420 -38.60 25.75 36.73
N GLU A 421 -39.22 25.15 37.73
CA GLU A 421 -40.45 25.59 38.38
C GLU A 421 -40.32 26.96 39.07
N ARG A 422 -39.17 27.25 39.68
CA ARG A 422 -38.85 28.59 40.24
C ARG A 422 -38.73 29.69 39.18
N ILE A 423 -38.62 29.34 37.91
CA ILE A 423 -38.66 30.28 36.77
C ILE A 423 -40.09 30.32 36.21
N GLY A 424 -40.71 29.15 36.03
CA GLY A 424 -42.13 28.99 35.77
C GLY A 424 -42.51 27.61 35.20
N PRO A 425 -43.83 27.33 35.05
CA PRO A 425 -44.35 26.03 34.64
C PRO A 425 -43.90 25.57 33.25
N TYR A 426 -43.79 26.48 32.27
CA TYR A 426 -43.35 26.14 30.92
C TYR A 426 -41.84 25.88 30.86
N THR A 427 -41.03 26.60 31.66
CA THR A 427 -39.60 26.30 31.82
C THR A 427 -39.40 24.90 32.45
N ARG A 428 -40.20 24.53 33.46
CA ARG A 428 -40.21 23.16 34.02
C ARG A 428 -40.52 22.12 32.92
N GLN A 429 -41.56 22.35 32.10
CA GLN A 429 -41.97 21.43 31.04
C GLN A 429 -40.89 21.25 29.95
N LEU A 430 -40.17 22.31 29.57
CA LEU A 430 -39.04 22.23 28.64
C LEU A 430 -37.81 21.49 29.20
N ILE A 431 -37.62 21.52 30.52
CA ILE A 431 -36.57 20.76 31.21
C ILE A 431 -36.96 19.29 31.27
N ASP A 432 -38.18 18.98 31.68
CA ASP A 432 -38.73 17.62 31.71
C ASP A 432 -38.62 16.92 30.34
N HIS A 433 -39.10 17.57 29.27
CA HIS A 433 -38.97 17.04 27.91
C HIS A 433 -37.51 16.80 27.49
N GLN A 434 -36.57 17.68 27.88
CA GLN A 434 -35.15 17.51 27.55
C GLN A 434 -34.43 16.44 28.39
N LEU A 435 -34.94 16.10 29.57
CA LEU A 435 -34.46 14.97 30.37
C LEU A 435 -35.01 13.64 29.83
N THR A 436 -36.28 13.60 29.42
CA THR A 436 -36.98 12.37 29.02
C THR A 436 -36.70 11.93 27.57
N HIS A 437 -36.54 12.86 26.62
CA HIS A 437 -36.41 12.55 25.18
C HIS A 437 -34.97 12.62 24.63
N LYS A 438 -33.94 12.49 25.48
CA LYS A 438 -32.52 12.42 25.04
C LYS A 438 -31.94 11.03 25.27
N PRO A 439 -31.16 10.48 24.31
CA PRO A 439 -30.65 9.10 24.39
C PRO A 439 -29.64 8.88 25.53
N HIS A 440 -29.06 9.95 26.09
CA HIS A 440 -28.23 9.89 27.29
C HIS A 440 -28.60 11.01 28.27
N PRO A 441 -28.77 10.73 29.58
CA PRO A 441 -29.13 11.74 30.59
C PRO A 441 -28.18 12.95 30.62
N GLU A 442 -26.88 12.73 30.40
CA GLU A 442 -25.86 13.80 30.38
C GLU A 442 -26.08 14.81 29.25
N MET A 443 -26.63 14.39 28.12
CA MET A 443 -27.04 15.30 27.04
C MET A 443 -28.28 16.12 27.43
N GLY A 444 -29.20 15.51 28.18
CA GLY A 444 -30.33 16.20 28.80
C GLY A 444 -29.87 17.26 29.80
N TYR A 445 -28.98 16.90 30.73
CA TYR A 445 -28.41 17.83 31.71
C TYR A 445 -27.68 19.01 31.07
N ARG A 446 -26.83 18.79 30.06
CA ARG A 446 -26.14 19.88 29.35
C ARG A 446 -27.12 20.81 28.62
N ALA A 447 -28.21 20.28 28.07
CA ALA A 447 -29.24 21.06 27.41
C ALA A 447 -30.11 21.86 28.40
N CYS A 448 -30.46 21.27 29.55
CA CYS A 448 -31.20 21.93 30.63
C CYS A 448 -30.38 23.06 31.26
N LEU A 449 -29.10 22.82 31.60
CA LEU A 449 -28.19 23.87 32.09
C LEU A 449 -27.98 24.97 31.05
N GLY A 450 -27.93 24.61 29.75
CA GLY A 450 -27.89 25.57 28.64
C GLY A 450 -29.13 26.46 28.57
N LEU A 451 -30.32 25.92 28.86
CA LEU A 451 -31.58 26.67 28.92
C LEU A 451 -31.62 27.56 30.18
N LEU A 452 -31.33 27.01 31.36
CA LEU A 452 -31.26 27.74 32.63
C LEU A 452 -30.23 28.88 32.61
N SER A 453 -29.15 28.75 31.83
CA SER A 453 -28.17 29.83 31.65
C SER A 453 -28.75 31.09 30.99
N LEU A 454 -29.83 30.97 30.21
CA LEU A 454 -30.52 32.09 29.57
C LEU A 454 -31.22 32.97 30.60
N ALA A 455 -31.65 32.41 31.75
CA ALA A 455 -32.27 33.16 32.84
C ALA A 455 -31.34 34.26 33.36
N ARG A 456 -30.03 33.97 33.48
CA ARG A 456 -29.00 34.95 33.90
C ARG A 456 -28.77 36.07 32.89
N ARG A 457 -29.07 35.85 31.60
CA ARG A 457 -28.80 36.80 30.51
C ARG A 457 -30.02 37.63 30.11
N TYR A 458 -31.22 37.07 30.24
CA TYR A 458 -32.47 37.69 29.77
C TYR A 458 -33.49 37.92 30.90
N GLY A 459 -33.27 37.38 32.11
CA GLY A 459 -34.19 37.42 33.24
C GLY A 459 -35.23 36.29 33.20
N ASN A 460 -35.70 35.87 34.38
CA ASN A 460 -36.63 34.75 34.53
C ASN A 460 -37.94 34.96 33.75
N ALA A 461 -38.58 36.14 33.88
CA ALA A 461 -39.85 36.44 33.23
C ALA A 461 -39.79 36.37 31.69
N ARG A 462 -38.68 36.82 31.07
CA ARG A 462 -38.48 36.72 29.62
C ARG A 462 -38.23 35.28 29.19
N LEU A 463 -37.45 34.52 29.98
CA LEU A 463 -37.22 33.11 29.70
C LEU A 463 -38.52 32.31 29.76
N GLU A 464 -39.40 32.59 30.73
CA GLU A 464 -40.68 31.90 30.86
C GLU A 464 -41.64 32.22 29.70
N ALA A 465 -41.77 33.50 29.31
CA ALA A 465 -42.57 33.87 28.13
C ALA A 465 -42.02 33.25 26.81
N ALA A 466 -40.69 33.11 26.70
CA ALA A 466 -40.06 32.38 25.60
C ALA A 466 -40.29 30.86 25.68
N ALA A 467 -40.36 30.30 26.89
CA ALA A 467 -40.62 28.89 27.13
C ALA A 467 -42.08 28.53 26.80
N GLU A 468 -43.05 29.34 27.25
CA GLU A 468 -44.46 29.24 26.90
C GLU A 468 -44.67 29.22 25.38
N ARG A 469 -44.11 30.22 24.68
CA ARG A 469 -44.15 30.30 23.22
C ARG A 469 -43.48 29.09 22.56
N ALA A 470 -42.38 28.59 23.09
CA ALA A 470 -41.72 27.39 22.57
C ALA A 470 -42.56 26.12 22.76
N VAL A 471 -43.25 25.97 23.90
CA VAL A 471 -44.18 24.86 24.15
C VAL A 471 -45.37 24.91 23.18
N GLN A 472 -46.00 26.08 23.01
CA GLN A 472 -47.13 26.26 22.08
C GLN A 472 -46.74 25.93 20.63
N LEU A 473 -45.51 26.29 20.22
CA LEU A 473 -44.96 25.97 18.90
C LEU A 473 -44.34 24.55 18.80
N ARG A 474 -44.48 23.71 19.84
CA ARG A 474 -43.87 22.37 19.95
C ARG A 474 -42.35 22.34 19.70
N ALA A 475 -41.66 23.43 20.02
CA ALA A 475 -40.26 23.70 19.69
C ALA A 475 -39.33 23.44 20.89
N PHE A 476 -39.32 22.21 21.40
CA PHE A 476 -38.70 21.80 22.67
C PHE A 476 -37.15 21.77 22.72
N THR A 477 -36.45 22.70 22.06
CA THR A 477 -34.98 22.79 22.10
C THR A 477 -34.49 24.11 22.68
N GLY A 478 -33.41 24.06 23.48
CA GLY A 478 -32.75 25.28 23.98
C GLY A 478 -32.21 26.22 22.89
N ARG A 479 -32.07 25.76 21.63
CA ARG A 479 -31.76 26.63 20.47
C ARG A 479 -33.00 27.43 20.05
N SER A 480 -34.17 26.80 20.01
CA SER A 480 -35.45 27.45 19.69
C SER A 480 -35.74 28.57 20.70
N VAL A 481 -35.67 28.27 22.01
CA VAL A 481 -35.89 29.25 23.10
C VAL A 481 -34.90 30.43 22.99
N ARG A 482 -33.62 30.16 22.70
CA ARG A 482 -32.61 31.19 22.49
C ARG A 482 -32.94 32.09 21.29
N ASN A 483 -33.38 31.52 20.18
CA ASN A 483 -33.76 32.28 19.00
C ASN A 483 -34.98 33.19 19.29
N LEU A 484 -35.99 32.68 19.99
CA LEU A 484 -37.16 33.49 20.41
C LEU A 484 -36.74 34.70 21.26
N LEU A 485 -35.86 34.50 22.25
CA LEU A 485 -35.31 35.56 23.11
C LEU A 485 -34.43 36.58 22.37
N GLN A 486 -33.69 36.12 21.35
CA GLN A 486 -32.83 36.97 20.52
C GLN A 486 -33.64 37.84 19.56
N GLN A 487 -34.74 37.30 19.01
CA GLN A 487 -35.64 38.01 18.11
C GLN A 487 -36.70 38.85 18.86
N GLY A 488 -36.70 38.84 20.20
CA GLY A 488 -37.66 39.59 21.03
C GLY A 488 -39.09 39.06 20.94
N LEU A 489 -39.29 37.85 20.40
CA LEU A 489 -40.60 37.23 20.21
C LEU A 489 -41.28 36.91 21.54
N ASP A 490 -40.51 36.78 22.62
CA ASP A 490 -40.99 36.67 24.00
C ASP A 490 -41.84 37.88 24.48
N ARG A 491 -41.78 39.03 23.77
CA ARG A 491 -42.52 40.25 24.11
C ARG A 491 -43.75 40.51 23.25
N GLN A 492 -43.99 39.66 22.25
CA GLN A 492 -45.15 39.78 21.37
C GLN A 492 -46.36 39.06 21.96
N PRO A 493 -47.61 39.39 21.54
CA PRO A 493 -48.76 38.56 21.88
C PRO A 493 -48.52 37.12 21.42
N LEU A 494 -48.87 36.16 22.26
CA LEU A 494 -48.76 34.73 21.94
C LEU A 494 -49.58 34.42 20.68
N PRO A 495 -49.13 33.50 19.81
CA PRO A 495 -49.94 33.07 18.68
C PRO A 495 -51.25 32.52 19.25
N LYS A 496 -52.38 33.18 18.94
CA LYS A 496 -53.69 32.64 19.32
C LYS A 496 -53.74 31.22 18.77
N ARG A 497 -53.82 30.22 19.65
CA ARG A 497 -54.34 28.90 19.27
C ARG A 497 -55.64 29.21 18.58
N ALA A 498 -55.76 28.86 17.30
CA ALA A 498 -57.04 28.93 16.62
C ALA A 498 -58.01 28.22 17.55
N ALA A 499 -59.04 28.93 18.03
CA ALA A 499 -60.13 28.26 18.72
C ALA A 499 -60.53 27.10 17.81
N GLU A 500 -60.71 25.92 18.38
CA GLU A 500 -61.23 24.79 17.63
C GLU A 500 -62.53 25.28 17.00
N ALA A 501 -62.46 25.56 15.69
CA ALA A 501 -63.63 25.93 14.94
C ALA A 501 -64.49 24.69 15.02
N SER A 502 -65.57 24.79 15.81
CA SER A 502 -66.57 23.74 15.93
C SER A 502 -66.97 23.36 14.52
N LEU A 503 -66.48 22.20 14.06
CA LEU A 503 -66.82 21.69 12.74
C LEU A 503 -68.34 21.61 12.71
N PRO A 504 -69.02 22.16 11.69
CA PRO A 504 -70.46 21.97 11.55
C PRO A 504 -70.74 20.47 11.58
N GLU A 505 -71.58 20.02 12.51
CA GLU A 505 -71.84 18.57 12.70
C GLU A 505 -72.40 17.91 11.44
N HIS A 506 -72.96 18.70 10.53
CA HIS A 506 -73.30 18.31 9.17
C HIS A 506 -72.73 19.27 8.13
N HIS A 507 -72.03 18.70 7.14
CA HIS A 507 -71.71 19.34 5.86
C HIS A 507 -72.02 18.35 4.75
N GLU A 508 -72.67 18.81 3.69
CA GLU A 508 -73.24 18.01 2.57
C GLU A 508 -72.25 17.05 1.86
N ASN A 509 -70.94 17.26 2.04
CA ASN A 509 -69.86 16.52 1.38
C ASN A 509 -69.10 15.57 2.31
N VAL A 510 -69.48 15.47 3.60
CA VAL A 510 -68.82 14.59 4.58
C VAL A 510 -69.67 13.33 4.77
N ARG A 511 -69.20 12.20 4.23
CA ARG A 511 -69.84 10.89 4.44
C ARG A 511 -69.32 10.25 5.73
N GLY A 512 -70.23 9.73 6.54
CA GLY A 512 -69.93 9.14 7.85
C GLY A 512 -69.10 7.85 7.78
N ALA A 513 -68.58 7.42 8.94
CA ALA A 513 -67.70 6.26 9.06
C ALA A 513 -68.34 4.94 8.56
N ASP A 514 -69.67 4.85 8.59
CA ASP A 514 -70.46 3.69 8.16
C ASP A 514 -70.29 3.38 6.66
N TYR A 515 -69.90 4.37 5.85
CA TYR A 515 -69.61 4.19 4.41
C TYR A 515 -68.38 3.29 4.14
N TYR A 516 -67.52 3.08 5.14
CA TYR A 516 -66.28 2.32 5.01
C TYR A 516 -66.27 0.99 5.78
N GLN A 517 -67.39 0.56 6.37
CA GLN A 517 -67.49 -0.76 7.01
C GLN A 517 -67.90 -1.83 5.98
N PRO A 518 -67.08 -2.85 5.72
CA PRO A 518 -67.50 -4.02 4.95
C PRO A 518 -68.43 -4.89 5.79
N PRO A 519 -69.51 -5.47 5.22
CA PRO A 519 -70.41 -6.34 5.98
C PRO A 519 -69.72 -7.67 6.33
N GLN A 520 -69.70 -8.03 7.61
CA GLN A 520 -69.25 -9.34 8.10
C GLN A 520 -70.26 -9.92 9.11
N GLN A 521 -70.96 -10.98 8.69
CA GLN A 521 -71.33 -12.21 9.41
C GLN A 521 -72.26 -13.00 8.45
N GLU A 522 -71.94 -14.23 8.01
CA GLU A 522 -71.83 -15.50 8.76
C GLU A 522 -73.17 -15.89 9.42
N LEU A 523 -73.74 -17.11 9.33
CA LEU A 523 -73.24 -18.42 8.86
C LEU A 523 -74.46 -19.40 8.68
N PHE A 524 -74.26 -20.61 8.10
CA PHE A 524 -75.22 -21.76 7.99
C PHE A 524 -76.42 -21.60 7.01
N ASP A 525 -77.01 -22.64 6.38
CA ASP A 525 -76.67 -24.09 6.28
C ASP A 525 -77.26 -24.73 4.99
N ASP A 526 -76.94 -26.01 4.74
CA ASP A 526 -77.32 -26.82 3.55
C ASP A 526 -78.83 -26.92 3.20
N ALA A 527 -79.16 -26.87 1.90
CA ALA A 527 -80.01 -27.88 1.19
C ALA A 527 -80.31 -27.53 -0.29
N ALA A 528 -79.98 -28.46 -1.22
CA ALA A 528 -80.42 -28.56 -2.63
C ALA A 528 -80.11 -27.35 -3.59
N THR A 529 -79.67 -27.51 -4.85
CA THR A 529 -79.83 -28.62 -5.82
C THR A 529 -78.69 -28.60 -6.87
N HIS A 530 -78.31 -29.76 -7.40
CA HIS A 530 -77.36 -29.99 -8.52
C HIS A 530 -77.99 -29.72 -9.92
N PRO A 531 -77.27 -29.84 -11.09
CA PRO A 531 -75.84 -29.58 -11.43
C PRO A 531 -75.70 -28.82 -12.81
N GLU A 532 -74.63 -29.09 -13.58
CA GLU A 532 -74.35 -28.73 -15.01
C GLU A 532 -73.79 -27.31 -15.33
N SER A 533 -72.91 -27.08 -16.33
CA SER A 533 -72.04 -27.96 -17.16
C SER A 533 -70.99 -27.13 -17.96
N THR A 534 -69.90 -27.78 -18.40
CA THR A 534 -69.03 -27.46 -19.57
C THR A 534 -68.21 -26.15 -19.70
N ALA A 535 -66.94 -26.33 -20.10
CA ALA A 535 -66.03 -25.36 -20.77
C ALA A 535 -66.38 -25.24 -22.30
N PRO A 536 -65.71 -24.48 -23.23
CA PRO A 536 -64.27 -24.12 -23.27
C PRO A 536 -63.81 -22.82 -24.03
N ALA A 537 -62.47 -22.63 -24.10
CA ALA A 537 -61.63 -22.08 -25.22
C ALA A 537 -61.75 -20.63 -25.81
N THR A 538 -60.61 -19.90 -25.68
CA THR A 538 -59.82 -19.00 -26.60
C THR A 538 -60.13 -18.87 -28.12
N PRO A 539 -59.45 -17.97 -28.91
CA PRO A 539 -58.83 -16.64 -28.65
C PRO A 539 -59.06 -15.57 -29.80
N GLY A 540 -58.45 -14.37 -29.71
CA GLY A 540 -58.41 -13.36 -30.81
C GLY A 540 -57.17 -12.42 -30.81
N ARG A 541 -56.71 -11.97 -31.99
CA ARG A 541 -55.40 -11.29 -32.25
C ARG A 541 -55.52 -9.86 -32.83
N HIS A 542 -54.36 -9.16 -32.90
CA HIS A 542 -54.01 -7.99 -33.73
C HIS A 542 -54.64 -6.63 -33.32
N GLY A 543 -54.08 -5.46 -33.66
CA GLY A 543 -52.94 -5.10 -34.52
C GLY A 543 -52.65 -3.58 -34.51
N PRO A 544 -51.62 -3.07 -35.24
CA PRO A 544 -50.85 -1.89 -34.80
C PRO A 544 -50.92 -0.65 -35.74
N ARG A 545 -50.25 0.45 -35.35
CA ARG A 545 -49.68 1.45 -36.27
C ARG A 545 -48.45 2.19 -35.70
N THR A 546 -47.88 3.12 -36.48
CA THR A 546 -46.41 3.23 -36.70
C THR A 546 -45.93 4.62 -37.12
N GLY A 547 -44.72 5.03 -36.71
CA GLY A 547 -43.93 6.13 -37.30
C GLY A 547 -43.21 7.02 -36.26
N GLY A 548 -41.99 7.53 -36.47
CA GLY A 548 -41.05 7.43 -37.59
C GLY A 548 -39.65 7.95 -37.20
N ALA A 549 -38.63 7.76 -38.03
CA ALA A 549 -37.20 7.91 -37.68
C ALA A 549 -36.41 8.81 -38.66
N MET A 550 -35.16 9.16 -38.32
CA MET A 550 -34.06 9.28 -39.30
C MET A 550 -32.67 9.28 -38.66
N ASP A 551 -31.70 8.66 -39.35
CA ASP A 551 -30.26 8.67 -39.06
C ASP A 551 -29.50 8.66 -40.40
N ALA A 552 -28.24 9.12 -40.44
CA ALA A 552 -27.53 9.40 -41.70
C ALA A 552 -26.17 8.68 -41.85
N ALA A 553 -26.12 7.65 -42.68
CA ALA A 553 -24.95 7.20 -43.45
C ALA A 553 -25.40 6.20 -44.53
N GLY A 554 -25.06 6.44 -45.81
CA GLY A 554 -25.62 5.69 -46.93
C GLY A 554 -24.77 4.55 -47.47
N GLN A 555 -25.46 3.64 -48.18
CA GLN A 555 -25.00 2.69 -49.20
C GLN A 555 -24.69 1.22 -48.83
N LEU A 556 -25.72 0.40 -49.12
CA LEU A 556 -25.68 -0.76 -50.03
C LEU A 556 -24.97 -2.06 -49.62
N GLN A 557 -25.83 -2.95 -49.07
CA GLN A 557 -26.01 -4.38 -49.38
C GLN A 557 -25.59 -4.83 -50.82
N PRO A 558 -25.31 -6.14 -51.08
CA PRO A 558 -26.20 -7.24 -50.68
C PRO A 558 -25.58 -8.56 -50.16
N GLU A 559 -26.49 -9.43 -49.74
CA GLU A 559 -26.31 -10.78 -49.22
C GLU A 559 -25.79 -11.78 -50.26
N LEU A 560 -25.06 -12.83 -49.81
CA LEU A 560 -25.31 -14.25 -50.12
C LEU A 560 -24.13 -15.17 -49.71
N ARG A 561 -24.08 -15.58 -48.43
CA ARG A 561 -23.98 -16.98 -47.96
C ARG A 561 -23.82 -17.07 -46.45
#